data_AF-A0A7R9JBQ1-F1
#
_entry.id   AF-A0A7R9JBQ1-F1
#
_cell.length_a   1.000
_cell.length_b   1.000
_cell.length_c   1.000
_cell.angle_alpha   90.00
_cell.angle_beta   90.00
_cell.angle_gamma   90.00
#
_symmetry.space_group_name_H-M   'P 1'
#
loop_
_entity.id
_entity.type
_entity.pdbx_description
1 polymer ?
#
loop_
_entity_poly.entity_id
_entity_poly.type
_entity_poly.pdbx_seq_one_letter_code
_entity_poly.pdbx_strand_id
1 'polypeptide(L)'
;MTNLWGIFAPILDLQPQLRPVSPTPREQDNKGTCGLYIRVGSSSFQSGGTKHDIAGVIYYPQMNSSTLRMDIAVIKVYPDFELGESVMPVPLQSQDDEVAPGTLAYSLGWGSNNGNTTSSDFLMRGDYHILDTNDGMLSSYEEQNILAARNNHQIECVGDKGGPLVANGVLIGVITFNSCPTGPMPAMFLKVSLFSDWMKSIMESYSGNKTLKICSRVS
;
A
#
# COMPACT_ATOMS: atom_id res chain seq x y z
N MET A 1 24.49 -0.18 10.01
CA MET A 1 24.32 -0.12 8.53
C MET A 1 22.84 -0.21 8.28
N THR A 2 22.23 0.91 7.91
CA THR A 2 20.78 1.13 7.84
C THR A 2 20.22 0.57 6.52
N ASN A 3 19.70 -0.66 6.57
CA ASN A 3 18.87 -1.22 5.50
C ASN A 3 17.41 -0.94 5.87
N LEU A 4 16.78 0.06 5.28
CA LEU A 4 15.40 0.43 5.66
C LEU A 4 14.52 0.75 4.45
N TRP A 5 13.30 0.26 4.57
CA TRP A 5 12.39 -0.12 3.50
C TRP A 5 11.29 0.93 3.32
N GLY A 6 10.87 1.16 2.08
CA GLY A 6 9.64 1.88 1.75
C GLY A 6 8.55 0.88 1.37
N ILE A 7 7.39 0.95 2.03
CA ILE A 7 6.21 0.20 1.61
C ILE A 7 5.49 1.05 0.56
N PHE A 8 5.50 0.56 -0.67
CA PHE A 8 4.52 0.94 -1.69
C PHE A 8 3.73 -0.34 -1.99
N ALA A 9 2.41 -0.29 -1.94
CA ALA A 9 1.61 -1.30 -2.63
C ALA A 9 1.41 -0.78 -4.06
N PRO A 10 2.04 -1.40 -5.08
CA PRO A 10 1.76 -1.09 -6.45
C PRO A 10 0.41 -1.69 -6.85
N ILE A 11 -0.18 -1.00 -7.81
CA ILE A 11 -1.27 -1.46 -8.64
C ILE A 11 -0.82 -2.76 -9.34
N LEU A 12 -1.35 -3.90 -8.89
CA LEU A 12 -1.43 -5.11 -9.70
C LEU A 12 -2.91 -5.44 -9.88
N ASP A 13 -3.47 -5.04 -11.01
CA ASP A 13 -4.68 -5.66 -11.54
C ASP A 13 -4.25 -6.97 -12.21
N LEU A 14 -4.08 -8.03 -11.41
CA LEU A 14 -3.91 -9.39 -11.91
C LEU A 14 -5.18 -10.20 -11.62
N GLN A 15 -6.00 -10.35 -12.67
CA GLN A 15 -7.01 -11.39 -12.75
C GLN A 15 -6.39 -12.79 -12.50
N PRO A 16 -7.17 -13.75 -11.94
CA PRO A 16 -6.63 -14.85 -11.15
C PRO A 16 -6.18 -16.03 -12.01
N GLN A 17 -4.95 -16.52 -11.80
CA GLN A 17 -4.55 -17.88 -12.19
C GLN A 17 -3.72 -18.56 -11.08
N LEU A 18 -4.46 -19.12 -10.11
CA LEU A 18 -4.29 -20.44 -9.48
C LEU A 18 -2.90 -20.90 -8.95
N ARG A 19 -2.79 -21.07 -7.62
CA ARG A 19 -2.81 -22.39 -6.92
C ARG A 19 -2.50 -22.25 -5.40
N PRO A 20 -2.97 -23.18 -4.54
CA PRO A 20 -2.79 -23.10 -3.08
C PRO A 20 -1.37 -23.48 -2.67
N VAL A 21 -0.74 -22.72 -1.76
CA VAL A 21 0.65 -23.00 -1.36
C VAL A 21 0.88 -22.86 0.16
N SER A 22 1.48 -23.94 0.67
CA SER A 22 2.11 -24.27 1.97
C SER A 22 2.69 -23.13 2.84
N PRO A 23 2.87 -23.36 4.16
CA PRO A 23 3.16 -22.32 5.19
C PRO A 23 4.62 -21.82 5.24
N THR A 24 5.36 -21.88 4.13
CA THR A 24 6.67 -21.22 4.03
C THR A 24 6.53 -19.95 3.18
N PRO A 25 7.21 -18.83 3.51
CA PRO A 25 7.20 -17.63 2.66
C PRO A 25 7.82 -18.01 1.30
N ARG A 26 6.99 -18.34 0.31
CA ARG A 26 7.45 -18.59 -1.04
C ARG A 26 7.41 -17.27 -1.81
N GLU A 27 8.58 -16.81 -2.21
CA GLU A 27 8.78 -15.90 -3.33
C GLU A 27 7.96 -16.46 -4.52
N GLN A 28 6.86 -15.81 -4.88
CA GLN A 28 6.06 -16.23 -6.03
C GLN A 28 6.84 -15.91 -7.31
N ASP A 29 6.67 -16.74 -8.35
CA ASP A 29 7.34 -16.60 -9.65
C ASP A 29 7.10 -15.19 -10.21
N ASN A 30 8.15 -14.35 -10.26
CA ASN A 30 8.09 -12.93 -10.67
C ASN A 30 7.68 -12.71 -12.14
N LYS A 31 7.25 -13.73 -12.86
CA LYS A 31 6.85 -13.64 -14.28
C LYS A 31 5.76 -12.59 -14.54
N GLY A 32 4.83 -12.40 -13.60
CA GLY A 32 3.76 -11.40 -13.70
C GLY A 32 4.20 -9.95 -13.46
N THR A 33 5.41 -9.74 -12.92
CA THR A 33 5.95 -8.41 -12.59
C THR A 33 7.10 -8.00 -13.50
N CYS A 34 7.51 -8.85 -14.45
CA CYS A 34 8.54 -8.50 -15.43
C CYS A 34 8.12 -7.27 -16.25
N GLY A 35 8.92 -6.20 -16.20
CA GLY A 35 8.64 -4.94 -16.89
C GLY A 35 7.90 -3.89 -16.04
N LEU A 36 7.46 -4.25 -14.83
CA LEU A 36 6.96 -3.31 -13.83
C LEU A 36 8.11 -2.75 -12.99
N TYR A 37 7.92 -1.51 -12.52
CA TYR A 37 8.89 -0.81 -11.68
C TYR A 37 8.17 0.06 -10.65
N ILE A 38 8.86 0.32 -9.54
CA ILE A 38 8.49 1.33 -8.55
C ILE A 38 9.27 2.61 -8.86
N ARG A 39 8.61 3.77 -8.84
CA ARG A 39 9.26 5.07 -8.90
C ARG A 39 9.18 5.76 -7.55
N VAL A 40 10.30 6.31 -7.10
CA VAL A 40 10.39 7.09 -5.85
C VAL A 40 11.03 8.46 -6.09
N GLY A 41 10.82 9.41 -5.18
CA GLY A 41 11.49 10.71 -5.22
C GLY A 41 10.96 11.70 -6.25
N SER A 42 9.69 11.57 -6.65
CA SER A 42 9.03 12.51 -7.57
C SER A 42 7.63 12.87 -7.10
N SER A 43 7.24 14.13 -7.31
CA SER A 43 5.85 14.58 -7.21
C SER A 43 5.14 14.57 -8.57
N SER A 44 5.84 14.30 -9.68
CA SER A 44 5.23 14.21 -11.02
C SER A 44 4.92 12.77 -11.40
N PHE A 45 3.70 12.52 -11.90
CA PHE A 45 3.22 11.18 -12.23
C PHE A 45 4.09 10.47 -13.28
N GLN A 46 4.54 11.19 -14.32
CA GLN A 46 5.25 10.59 -15.47
C GLN A 46 6.75 10.90 -15.56
N SER A 47 7.27 11.83 -14.76
CA SER A 47 8.68 12.27 -14.81
C SER A 47 9.33 12.36 -13.43
N GLY A 48 10.65 12.60 -13.40
CA GLY A 48 11.44 12.76 -12.18
C GLY A 48 11.68 11.45 -11.42
N GLY A 49 12.40 11.54 -10.30
CA GLY A 49 12.67 10.42 -9.41
C GLY A 49 13.58 9.33 -9.99
N THR A 50 13.66 8.21 -9.30
CA THR A 50 14.41 7.01 -9.70
C THR A 50 13.48 5.82 -9.87
N LYS A 51 13.81 4.91 -10.79
CA LYS A 51 13.02 3.70 -11.07
C LYS A 51 13.76 2.47 -10.55
N HIS A 52 13.02 1.56 -9.93
CA HIS A 52 13.54 0.34 -9.34
C HIS A 52 12.66 -0.83 -9.80
N ASP A 53 13.28 -1.87 -10.36
CA ASP A 53 12.58 -3.05 -10.82
C ASP A 53 12.03 -3.84 -9.62
N ILE A 54 10.92 -4.54 -9.82
CA ILE A 54 10.35 -5.41 -8.79
C ILE A 54 11.17 -6.71 -8.74
N ALA A 55 11.85 -6.94 -7.62
CA ALA A 55 12.66 -8.12 -7.36
C ALA A 55 11.87 -9.22 -6.62
N GLY A 56 10.75 -8.88 -5.98
CA GLY A 56 9.88 -9.85 -5.34
C GLY A 56 8.62 -9.23 -4.75
N VAL A 57 7.53 -9.98 -4.75
CA VAL A 57 6.27 -9.63 -4.08
C VAL A 57 5.92 -10.71 -3.07
N ILE A 58 5.80 -10.31 -1.80
CA ILE A 58 5.51 -11.21 -0.68
C ILE A 58 4.14 -10.85 -0.14
N TYR A 59 3.13 -11.64 -0.52
CA TYR A 59 1.75 -11.47 -0.04
C TYR A 59 1.58 -11.97 1.40
N TYR A 60 0.64 -11.37 2.12
CA TYR A 60 0.23 -11.87 3.42
C TYR A 60 -0.31 -13.30 3.30
N PRO A 61 0.16 -14.27 4.12
CA PRO A 61 -0.20 -15.68 3.95
C PRO A 61 -1.70 -15.99 4.05
N GLN A 62 -2.47 -15.17 4.78
CA GLN A 62 -3.91 -15.36 4.94
C GLN A 62 -4.75 -14.49 4.00
N MET A 63 -4.12 -13.84 3.02
CA MET A 63 -4.83 -13.07 1.99
C MET A 63 -5.78 -13.99 1.22
N ASN A 64 -7.03 -13.58 1.10
CA ASN A 64 -8.02 -14.26 0.26
C ASN A 64 -8.13 -13.55 -1.07
N SER A 65 -7.59 -14.14 -2.14
CA SER A 65 -7.60 -13.54 -3.48
C SER A 65 -8.99 -13.41 -4.12
N SER A 66 -9.97 -14.19 -3.66
CA SER A 66 -11.35 -14.11 -4.19
C SER A 66 -12.13 -12.96 -3.56
N THR A 67 -11.85 -12.64 -2.30
CA THR A 67 -12.57 -11.58 -1.57
C THR A 67 -11.75 -10.32 -1.37
N LEU A 68 -10.46 -10.34 -1.74
CA LEU A 68 -9.46 -9.30 -1.46
C LEU A 68 -9.36 -8.97 0.04
N ARG A 69 -9.69 -9.95 0.89
CA ARG A 69 -9.57 -9.80 2.33
C ARG A 69 -8.11 -9.92 2.72
N MET A 70 -7.64 -9.02 3.59
CA MET A 70 -6.23 -8.92 4.00
C MET A 70 -5.28 -8.78 2.80
N ASP A 71 -5.70 -7.99 1.80
CA ASP A 71 -4.92 -7.69 0.60
C ASP A 71 -3.77 -6.73 0.92
N ILE A 72 -2.67 -7.31 1.41
CA ILE A 72 -1.42 -6.60 1.71
C ILE A 72 -0.22 -7.44 1.26
N ALA A 73 0.77 -6.74 0.71
CA ALA A 73 2.03 -7.34 0.29
C ALA A 73 3.21 -6.42 0.65
N VAL A 74 4.37 -7.04 0.86
CA VAL A 74 5.66 -6.35 0.92
C VAL A 74 6.36 -6.55 -0.41
N ILE A 75 6.91 -5.48 -0.97
CA ILE A 75 7.64 -5.52 -2.23
C ILE A 75 9.11 -5.24 -2.01
N LYS A 76 9.93 -6.13 -2.56
CA LYS A 76 11.36 -5.94 -2.67
C LYS A 76 11.68 -5.43 -4.07
N VAL A 77 12.51 -4.40 -4.11
CA VAL A 77 12.96 -3.77 -5.34
C VAL A 77 14.45 -4.01 -5.59
N TYR A 78 14.90 -3.78 -6.82
CA TYR A 78 16.30 -3.67 -7.19
C TYR A 78 16.50 -2.61 -8.28
N PRO A 79 17.54 -1.76 -8.22
CA PRO A 79 18.48 -1.60 -7.11
C PRO A 79 17.78 -1.13 -5.82
N ASP A 80 18.48 -1.13 -4.69
CA ASP A 80 17.92 -0.58 -3.45
C ASP A 80 17.65 0.93 -3.59
N PHE A 81 16.75 1.47 -2.75
CA PHE A 81 16.46 2.90 -2.74
C PHE A 81 17.66 3.70 -2.20
N GLU A 82 17.97 4.82 -2.86
CA GLU A 82 18.87 5.83 -2.33
C GLU A 82 18.08 6.79 -1.46
N LEU A 83 18.32 6.76 -0.15
CA LEU A 83 17.64 7.64 0.79
C LEU A 83 18.18 9.07 0.69
N GLY A 84 17.27 10.05 0.83
CA GLY A 84 17.59 11.47 0.76
C GLY A 84 16.37 12.31 1.06
N GLU A 85 16.45 13.62 0.79
CA GLU A 85 15.35 14.55 1.10
C GLU A 85 14.04 14.20 0.41
N SER A 86 14.11 13.61 -0.79
CA SER A 86 12.94 13.21 -1.58
C SER A 86 12.52 11.74 -1.40
N VAL A 87 13.33 10.93 -0.71
CA VAL A 87 13.09 9.49 -0.51
C VAL A 87 13.39 9.13 0.95
N MET A 88 12.33 8.97 1.74
CA MET A 88 12.43 8.60 3.15
C MET A 88 11.42 7.50 3.50
N PRO A 89 11.78 6.57 4.40
CA PRO A 89 10.82 5.58 4.90
C PRO A 89 9.79 6.23 5.81
N VAL A 90 8.57 5.68 5.82
CA VAL A 90 7.55 6.00 6.82
C VAL A 90 7.54 4.89 7.88
N PRO A 91 7.59 5.22 9.19
CA PRO A 91 7.46 4.23 10.24
C PRO A 91 6.10 3.52 10.18
N LEU A 92 6.10 2.22 10.46
CA LEU A 92 4.87 1.47 10.68
C LEU A 92 4.27 1.83 12.04
N GLN A 93 2.94 1.90 12.11
CA GLN A 93 2.22 1.85 13.37
C GLN A 93 2.64 0.59 14.18
N SER A 94 2.61 0.64 15.51
CA SER A 94 2.90 -0.56 16.30
C SER A 94 1.80 -1.61 16.12
N GLN A 95 2.15 -2.87 16.37
CA GLN A 95 1.19 -3.98 16.28
C GLN A 95 0.03 -3.76 17.24
N ASP A 96 -1.19 -3.97 16.74
CA ASP A 96 -2.47 -3.83 17.47
C ASP A 96 -2.76 -2.44 18.07
N ASP A 97 -1.93 -1.43 17.79
CA ASP A 97 -2.22 -0.05 18.18
C ASP A 97 -3.48 0.45 17.47
N GLU A 98 -4.27 1.24 18.21
CA GLU A 98 -5.46 1.92 17.73
C GLU A 98 -5.19 3.39 17.43
N VAL A 99 -5.90 3.94 16.45
CA VAL A 99 -5.91 5.37 16.17
C VAL A 99 -7.20 5.96 16.69
N ALA A 100 -7.12 6.98 17.53
CA ALA A 100 -8.30 7.59 18.13
C ALA A 100 -9.22 8.21 17.06
N PRO A 101 -10.55 8.08 17.18
CA PRO A 101 -11.50 8.79 16.32
C PRO A 101 -11.26 10.30 16.33
N GLY A 102 -11.48 10.95 15.19
CA GLY A 102 -11.22 12.37 14.96
C GLY A 102 -9.77 12.73 14.66
N THR A 103 -8.81 11.80 14.83
CA THR A 103 -7.40 12.00 14.48
C THR A 103 -7.29 12.44 13.01
N LEU A 104 -6.52 13.51 12.77
CA LEU A 104 -6.23 13.98 11.43
C LEU A 104 -5.18 13.06 10.78
N ALA A 105 -5.52 12.52 9.62
CA ALA A 105 -4.67 11.71 8.79
C ALA A 105 -4.62 12.30 7.38
N TYR A 106 -3.63 11.88 6.58
CA TYR A 106 -3.56 12.27 5.18
C TYR A 106 -3.13 11.10 4.30
N SER A 107 -3.59 11.16 3.05
CA SER A 107 -3.16 10.27 1.98
C SER A 107 -2.56 11.09 0.85
N LEU A 108 -1.65 10.47 0.11
CA LEU A 108 -0.97 11.06 -1.04
C LEU A 108 -1.16 10.15 -2.26
N GLY A 109 -1.42 10.75 -3.41
CA GLY A 109 -1.73 9.99 -4.63
C GLY A 109 -1.82 10.85 -5.89
N TRP A 110 -1.87 10.19 -7.04
CA TRP A 110 -2.10 10.79 -8.35
C TRP A 110 -3.44 10.37 -8.96
N GLY A 111 -4.26 9.65 -8.21
CA GLY A 111 -5.58 9.20 -8.63
C GLY A 111 -6.50 10.35 -9.00
N SER A 112 -7.60 10.04 -9.67
CA SER A 112 -8.52 11.05 -10.16
C SER A 112 -9.43 11.59 -9.05
N ASN A 113 -9.76 12.88 -9.11
CA ASN A 113 -10.80 13.50 -8.29
C ASN A 113 -12.11 13.68 -9.10
N ASN A 114 -13.27 13.60 -8.42
CA ASN A 114 -14.56 14.13 -8.90
C ASN A 114 -15.09 13.60 -10.26
N GLY A 115 -15.09 12.28 -10.48
CA GLY A 115 -15.70 11.62 -11.63
C GLY A 115 -14.91 11.79 -12.93
N ASN A 116 -13.74 12.44 -12.87
CA ASN A 116 -12.84 12.52 -13.99
C ASN A 116 -12.16 11.16 -14.18
N THR A 117 -11.87 10.75 -15.41
CA THR A 117 -11.19 9.47 -15.67
C THR A 117 -9.68 9.60 -15.75
N THR A 118 -9.16 10.82 -15.55
CA THR A 118 -7.75 11.16 -15.79
C THR A 118 -7.01 11.38 -14.47
N SER A 119 -5.92 10.64 -14.27
CA SER A 119 -4.98 10.84 -13.16
C SER A 119 -4.37 12.25 -13.17
N SER A 120 -4.02 12.76 -11.99
CA SER A 120 -3.31 14.05 -11.85
C SER A 120 -1.86 13.93 -12.31
N ASP A 121 -1.36 14.96 -13.01
CA ASP A 121 0.06 15.05 -13.38
C ASP A 121 0.98 15.27 -12.17
N PHE A 122 0.44 15.80 -11.07
CA PHE A 122 1.16 16.12 -9.84
C PHE A 122 0.55 15.44 -8.62
N LEU A 123 1.40 15.10 -7.66
CA LEU A 123 1.03 14.41 -6.44
C LEU A 123 0.07 15.29 -5.64
N MET A 124 -1.06 14.70 -5.28
CA MET A 124 -2.11 15.34 -4.51
C MET A 124 -2.11 14.84 -3.08
N ARG A 125 -2.73 15.63 -2.20
CA ARG A 125 -2.95 15.30 -0.79
C ARG A 125 -4.43 15.36 -0.48
N GLY A 126 -4.93 14.32 0.16
CA GLY A 126 -6.25 14.30 0.80
C GLY A 126 -6.11 14.25 2.31
N ASP A 127 -6.77 15.15 3.03
CA ASP A 127 -6.84 15.13 4.49
C ASP A 127 -8.14 14.46 4.96
N TYR A 128 -8.02 13.57 5.95
CA TYR A 128 -9.10 12.74 6.45
C TYR A 128 -9.17 12.80 7.98
N HIS A 129 -10.37 12.66 8.53
CA HIS A 129 -10.58 12.39 9.94
C HIS A 129 -10.92 10.92 10.14
N ILE A 130 -10.21 10.25 11.06
CA ILE A 130 -10.51 8.86 11.43
C ILE A 130 -11.90 8.78 12.05
N LEU A 131 -12.68 7.78 11.65
CA LEU A 131 -14.01 7.52 12.19
C LEU A 131 -13.96 6.52 13.34
N ASP A 132 -14.97 6.58 14.20
CA ASP A 132 -15.21 5.58 15.24
C ASP A 132 -15.69 4.28 14.58
N THR A 133 -15.20 3.14 15.05
CA THR A 133 -15.63 1.81 14.57
C THR A 133 -17.11 1.55 14.84
N ASN A 134 -17.71 2.26 15.81
CA ASN A 134 -19.14 2.22 16.11
C ASN A 134 -19.97 3.21 15.28
N ASP A 135 -19.38 3.93 14.32
CA ASP A 135 -20.14 4.76 13.39
C ASP A 135 -21.18 3.88 12.66
N GLY A 136 -22.45 4.28 12.69
CA GLY A 136 -23.54 3.52 12.10
C GLY A 136 -23.39 3.29 10.59
N MET A 137 -22.55 4.07 9.90
CA MET A 137 -22.20 3.83 8.49
C MET A 137 -21.24 2.64 8.31
N LEU A 138 -20.60 2.17 9.37
CA LEU A 138 -19.67 1.05 9.38
C LEU A 138 -20.31 -0.26 9.82
N SER A 139 -21.59 -0.27 10.21
CA SER A 139 -22.27 -1.45 10.76
C SER A 139 -22.36 -2.64 9.79
N SER A 140 -22.21 -2.40 8.48
CA SER A 140 -22.15 -3.45 7.45
C SER A 140 -20.73 -3.98 7.19
N TYR A 141 -19.71 -3.29 7.70
CA TYR A 141 -18.31 -3.66 7.56
C TYR A 141 -17.88 -4.39 8.82
N GLU A 142 -18.27 -5.67 8.93
CA GLU A 142 -17.90 -6.56 10.05
C GLU A 142 -16.40 -6.92 10.08
N GLU A 143 -15.61 -6.36 9.17
CA GLU A 143 -14.20 -6.66 8.99
C GLU A 143 -13.30 -5.82 9.91
N GLN A 144 -12.81 -6.44 10.99
CA GLN A 144 -11.84 -5.86 11.94
C GLN A 144 -10.53 -5.37 11.28
N ASN A 145 -10.29 -5.70 10.01
CA ASN A 145 -9.12 -5.30 9.23
C ASN A 145 -9.27 -3.95 8.51
N ILE A 146 -10.37 -3.22 8.70
CA ILE A 146 -10.61 -1.94 8.04
C ILE A 146 -10.49 -0.78 9.03
N LEU A 147 -9.86 0.30 8.56
CA LEU A 147 -9.83 1.62 9.17
C LEU A 147 -10.64 2.56 8.29
N ALA A 148 -11.65 3.23 8.85
CA ALA A 148 -12.48 4.17 8.11
C ALA A 148 -12.06 5.62 8.38
N ALA A 149 -12.06 6.44 7.34
CA ALA A 149 -11.76 7.85 7.45
C ALA A 149 -12.64 8.69 6.51
N ARG A 150 -13.04 9.88 6.97
CA ARG A 150 -13.87 10.79 6.18
C ARG A 150 -13.06 11.98 5.71
N ASN A 151 -13.19 12.30 4.44
CA ASN A 151 -12.74 13.56 3.87
C ASN A 151 -13.95 14.50 3.74
N ASN A 152 -13.76 15.77 4.07
CA ASN A 152 -14.80 16.79 3.90
C ASN A 152 -14.99 17.21 2.43
N HIS A 153 -14.09 16.78 1.55
CA HIS A 153 -14.15 16.92 0.11
C HIS A 153 -14.33 15.53 -0.53
N GLN A 154 -15.11 15.44 -1.60
CA GLN A 154 -15.23 14.22 -2.40
C GLN A 154 -13.92 13.98 -3.15
N ILE A 155 -12.99 13.26 -2.53
CA ILE A 155 -11.78 12.79 -3.19
C ILE A 155 -12.05 11.35 -3.59
N GLU A 156 -12.27 11.14 -4.88
CA GLU A 156 -12.20 9.82 -5.47
C GLU A 156 -10.73 9.36 -5.41
N CYS A 157 -10.46 8.07 -5.14
CA CYS A 157 -9.08 7.56 -5.04
C CYS A 157 -8.78 6.58 -6.20
N VAL A 158 -9.41 6.80 -7.36
CA VAL A 158 -9.23 5.96 -8.56
C VAL A 158 -7.78 6.08 -9.04
N GLY A 159 -7.00 5.02 -8.84
CA GLY A 159 -5.59 4.97 -9.25
C GLY A 159 -4.59 5.04 -8.09
N ASP A 160 -5.05 5.23 -6.85
CA ASP A 160 -4.19 5.30 -5.65
C ASP A 160 -4.26 4.05 -4.78
N LYS A 161 -4.77 2.94 -5.32
CA LYS A 161 -4.80 1.65 -4.61
C LYS A 161 -3.38 1.26 -4.19
N GLY A 162 -3.24 0.87 -2.93
CA GLY A 162 -1.95 0.63 -2.30
C GLY A 162 -1.23 1.87 -1.77
N GLY A 163 -1.82 3.06 -1.96
CA GLY A 163 -1.34 4.31 -1.41
C GLY A 163 -1.47 4.38 0.13
N PRO A 164 -0.68 5.25 0.78
CA PRO A 164 -0.60 5.30 2.23
C PRO A 164 -1.73 6.14 2.85
N LEU A 165 -2.12 5.80 4.07
CA LEU A 165 -2.77 6.70 5.01
C LEU A 165 -1.84 6.91 6.21
N VAL A 166 -1.49 8.16 6.48
CA VAL A 166 -0.50 8.54 7.50
C VAL A 166 -1.15 9.45 8.53
N ALA A 167 -0.93 9.16 9.81
CA ALA A 167 -1.26 10.05 10.92
C ALA A 167 -0.06 10.17 11.85
N ASN A 168 0.19 11.36 12.40
CA ASN A 168 1.32 11.60 13.32
C ASN A 168 2.69 11.09 12.82
N GLY A 169 2.89 11.10 11.49
CA GLY A 169 4.12 10.63 10.86
C GLY A 169 4.28 9.11 10.78
N VAL A 170 3.25 8.32 11.12
CA VAL A 170 3.26 6.85 11.02
C VAL A 170 2.23 6.35 10.01
N LEU A 171 2.54 5.25 9.33
CA LEU A 171 1.64 4.58 8.40
C LEU A 171 0.59 3.79 9.18
N ILE A 172 -0.67 4.22 9.08
CA ILE A 172 -1.81 3.63 9.81
C ILE A 172 -2.76 2.85 8.91
N GLY A 173 -2.71 3.10 7.61
CA GLY A 173 -3.59 2.44 6.64
C GLY A 173 -3.02 2.35 5.24
N VAL A 174 -3.60 1.45 4.44
CA VAL A 174 -3.31 1.29 3.00
C VAL A 174 -4.62 1.32 2.22
N ILE A 175 -4.67 2.06 1.11
CA ILE A 175 -5.84 2.16 0.24
C ILE A 175 -6.13 0.79 -0.40
N THR A 176 -7.34 0.25 -0.20
CA THR A 176 -7.79 -1.05 -0.76
C THR A 176 -8.67 -0.89 -1.99
N PHE A 177 -9.08 -2.00 -2.64
CA PHE A 177 -10.03 -1.95 -3.75
C PHE A 177 -11.41 -1.37 -3.38
N ASN A 178 -11.85 -1.55 -2.13
CA ASN A 178 -13.16 -1.07 -1.64
C ASN A 178 -13.07 0.35 -1.03
N SER A 179 -11.89 0.96 -1.02
CA SER A 179 -11.57 2.21 -0.32
C SER A 179 -12.14 3.48 -0.91
N CYS A 180 -12.65 3.43 -2.14
CA CYS A 180 -13.06 4.57 -2.94
C CYS A 180 -14.59 4.61 -3.09
N PRO A 181 -15.34 4.87 -2.02
CA PRO A 181 -16.77 4.92 -2.15
C PRO A 181 -17.22 6.15 -2.95
N THR A 182 -18.38 6.03 -3.59
CA THR A 182 -19.07 7.16 -4.20
C THR A 182 -20.03 7.80 -3.17
N GLY A 183 -20.14 9.12 -3.18
CA GLY A 183 -21.11 9.84 -2.34
C GLY A 183 -20.68 10.02 -0.87
N PRO A 184 -21.58 9.86 0.12
CA PRO A 184 -21.34 10.23 1.53
C PRO A 184 -20.60 9.16 2.35
N MET A 185 -20.24 8.04 1.73
CA MET A 185 -19.62 6.90 2.39
C MET A 185 -18.16 7.20 2.73
N PRO A 186 -17.63 6.70 3.87
CA PRO A 186 -16.25 6.97 4.28
C PRO A 186 -15.24 6.15 3.49
N ALA A 187 -14.06 6.73 3.25
CA ALA A 187 -12.95 6.00 2.65
C ALA A 187 -12.46 4.90 3.61
N MET A 188 -12.15 3.73 3.05
CA MET A 188 -11.79 2.53 3.81
C MET A 188 -10.36 2.10 3.51
N PHE A 189 -9.56 1.92 4.55
CA PHE A 189 -8.17 1.56 4.45
C PHE A 189 -7.95 0.22 5.14
N LEU A 190 -7.03 -0.59 4.63
CA LEU A 190 -6.57 -1.75 5.38
C LEU A 190 -5.78 -1.26 6.58
N LYS A 191 -6.13 -1.74 7.77
CA LYS A 191 -5.52 -1.32 9.04
C LYS A 191 -4.12 -1.92 9.20
N VAL A 192 -3.10 -1.07 9.19
CA VAL A 192 -1.69 -1.48 9.16
C VAL A 192 -1.22 -2.13 10.46
N SER A 193 -1.74 -1.72 11.60
CA SER A 193 -1.35 -2.29 12.90
C SER A 193 -1.62 -3.79 13.00
N LEU A 194 -2.52 -4.37 12.21
CA LEU A 194 -2.75 -5.83 12.18
C LEU A 194 -1.64 -6.63 11.49
N PHE A 195 -0.85 -5.98 10.64
CA PHE A 195 0.14 -6.64 9.79
C PHE A 195 1.57 -6.21 10.12
N SER A 196 1.76 -5.35 11.11
CA SER A 196 3.02 -4.65 11.35
C SER A 196 4.15 -5.59 11.71
N ASP A 197 3.92 -6.56 12.58
CA ASP A 197 4.94 -7.55 12.95
C ASP A 197 5.27 -8.50 11.81
N TRP A 198 4.26 -8.90 11.02
CA TRP A 198 4.49 -9.69 9.82
C TRP A 198 5.36 -8.91 8.82
N MET A 199 5.03 -7.66 8.51
CA MET A 199 5.80 -6.83 7.58
C MET A 199 7.24 -6.66 8.06
N LYS A 200 7.46 -6.38 9.36
CA LYS A 200 8.80 -6.29 9.95
C LYS A 200 9.57 -7.61 9.81
N SER A 201 8.92 -8.75 10.07
CA SER A 201 9.57 -10.06 9.91
C SER A 201 10.03 -10.33 8.47
N ILE A 202 9.23 -9.91 7.48
CA ILE A 202 9.62 -9.98 6.07
C ILE A 202 10.82 -9.08 5.83
N MET A 203 10.76 -7.81 6.22
CA MET A 203 11.87 -6.86 6.08
C MET A 203 13.18 -7.37 6.70
N GLU A 204 13.11 -8.00 7.87
CA GLU A 204 14.26 -8.60 8.54
C GLU A 204 14.81 -9.80 7.77
N SER A 205 13.95 -10.69 7.27
CA SER A 205 14.36 -11.91 6.57
C SER A 205 15.09 -11.68 5.23
N TYR A 206 14.92 -10.48 4.65
CA TYR A 206 15.51 -10.03 3.37
C TYR A 206 16.57 -8.93 3.53
N SER A 207 17.00 -8.63 4.76
CA SER A 207 18.00 -7.60 5.09
C SER A 207 19.46 -7.99 4.78
N GLY A 208 19.71 -9.18 4.23
CA GLY A 208 21.03 -9.66 3.78
C GLY A 208 21.15 -9.81 2.25
N ASN A 209 22.38 -10.02 1.76
CA ASN A 209 22.77 -10.26 0.35
C ASN A 209 22.18 -11.54 -0.27
N LYS A 210 20.90 -11.85 -0.04
CA LYS A 210 20.20 -12.89 -0.79
C LYS A 210 19.91 -12.33 -2.19
N THR A 211 20.67 -12.83 -3.16
CA THR A 211 20.44 -12.57 -4.57
C THR A 211 19.07 -13.13 -4.96
N LEU A 212 18.12 -12.24 -5.24
CA LEU A 212 16.83 -12.62 -5.82
C LEU A 212 16.93 -12.64 -7.34
N LYS A 213 16.15 -13.52 -7.97
CA LYS A 213 16.06 -13.56 -9.43
C LYS A 213 15.18 -12.41 -9.89
N ILE A 214 15.80 -11.32 -10.26
CA ILE A 214 15.18 -10.29 -11.09
C ILE A 214 14.86 -10.93 -12.43
N CYS A 215 13.71 -10.61 -13.02
CA CYS A 215 13.43 -11.02 -14.39
C CYS A 215 14.58 -10.56 -15.29
N SER A 216 15.40 -11.50 -15.78
CA SER A 216 16.33 -11.21 -16.85
C SER A 216 15.48 -10.74 -18.04
N ARG A 217 15.66 -9.49 -18.47
CA ARG A 217 15.16 -9.08 -19.78
C ARG A 217 15.72 -10.09 -20.77
N VAL A 218 14.84 -10.87 -21.40
CA VAL A 218 15.25 -11.70 -22.53
C VAL A 218 15.83 -10.71 -23.54
N SER A 219 17.11 -10.94 -23.85
CA SER A 219 17.94 -10.17 -24.78
C SER A 219 17.25 -9.92 -26.11
#